data_AF-L9X6M6-F1
#
_entry.id   AF-L9X6M6-F1
#
_cell.length_a   1.000
_cell.length_b   1.000
_cell.length_c   1.000
_cell.angle_alpha   90.00
_cell.angle_beta   90.00
_cell.angle_gamma   90.00
#
_symmetry.space_group_name_H-M   'P 1'
#
loop_
_entity.id
_entity.type
_entity.pdbx_description
1 polymer ?
#
loop_
_entity_poly.entity_id
_entity_poly.type
_entity_poly.pdbx_seq_one_letter_code
_entity_poly.pdbx_strand_id
1 'polypeptide(L)'
;MDSRTQERVERWDSRPFDGDLHALAGADFSGAVDVDDTWVFLLGGRIVGVIDGDLEAVAGGSGTAYEAPHRALPLLCSMEAQRGAPRGQYYTNETPLEEVDDTLQEGAFTGYVELSENVLSGDYYLVYYGGRRMAVAYIGNAERLLVGEEAFERAVDEVGIYDVIDVEVEVADVADAVDAPPAADTGDAGAPKTHTRSDEPNPASDRQQRATVGPKPAGSNATATASAGTPSANDDDPVETDDLEEDETRWQESRSVPSVDSEPNGNVANAPSDGAVAAEEPSASSNAPEPDADAPPDSEEPTEADGAAETTTPVEESDSGDARDIEDPVGRLEAERERLRARNQELSSTVAELRARIESLEAELEGQSPSSGPDFGIGEALSQTNLFVRYDSRSQPTLGTAHEDRVDRSEVDANLRLEYHTRFDDVGATVDGVPFAEALTDSMEFRFLEWLTTELFFEIRDTGRADGLADLYEGITRIDRVELRSELSIGADTEDGTETVAFDVVAYDKMGHPLLVAALNDSREPVSRDRLESVATDAAAVADRHPELAAALVVTRSYFEPGALEVVEEATKSGFLSRGSRLSYVNNAGYHLCLAESRSEGFHLTVPEL
;
A
#
# COMPACT_ATOMS: atom_id res chain seq x y z
N MET A 1 13.90 -20.39 11.62
CA MET A 1 13.79 -19.14 10.84
C MET A 1 12.33 -18.73 10.82
N ASP A 2 12.03 -17.45 10.69
CA ASP A 2 10.67 -16.99 10.41
C ASP A 2 10.36 -17.02 8.90
N SER A 3 9.09 -17.01 8.52
CA SER A 3 8.68 -17.10 7.13
C SER A 3 9.04 -15.87 6.29
N ARG A 4 9.12 -14.66 6.89
CA ARG A 4 9.44 -13.43 6.14
C ARG A 4 10.90 -13.42 5.71
N THR A 5 11.80 -13.79 6.61
CA THR A 5 13.23 -13.97 6.31
C THR A 5 13.44 -15.06 5.27
N GLN A 6 12.76 -16.22 5.42
CA GLN A 6 12.85 -17.32 4.43
C GLN A 6 12.42 -16.86 3.04
N GLU A 7 11.22 -16.28 2.88
CA GLU A 7 10.76 -15.80 1.57
C GLU A 7 11.68 -14.71 0.98
N ARG A 8 12.29 -13.86 1.82
CA ARG A 8 13.26 -12.84 1.36
C ARG A 8 14.54 -13.48 0.82
N VAL A 9 14.98 -14.62 1.36
CA VAL A 9 16.14 -15.38 0.87
C VAL A 9 15.80 -16.19 -0.39
N GLU A 10 14.62 -16.83 -0.44
CA GLU A 10 14.19 -17.63 -1.59
C GLU A 10 14.04 -16.82 -2.90
N ARG A 11 13.90 -15.49 -2.80
CA ARG A 11 13.87 -14.55 -3.94
C ARG A 11 15.27 -14.23 -4.52
N TRP A 12 16.37 -14.73 -3.95
CA TRP A 12 17.74 -14.49 -4.45
C TRP A 12 18.12 -15.44 -5.60
N ASP A 13 19.21 -15.13 -6.31
CA ASP A 13 19.72 -15.98 -7.40
C ASP A 13 20.17 -17.35 -6.86
N SER A 14 19.38 -18.39 -7.14
CA SER A 14 19.56 -19.74 -6.59
C SER A 14 20.30 -20.69 -7.54
N ARG A 15 21.12 -21.60 -6.99
CA ARG A 15 21.75 -22.71 -7.70
C ARG A 15 21.76 -24.01 -6.87
N PRO A 16 21.82 -25.20 -7.50
CA PRO A 16 22.06 -26.45 -6.78
C PRO A 16 23.37 -26.39 -5.96
N PHE A 17 23.35 -27.04 -4.80
CA PHE A 17 24.49 -27.17 -3.91
C PHE A 17 24.81 -28.66 -3.68
N ASP A 18 26.05 -29.07 -3.96
CA ASP A 18 26.51 -30.46 -3.91
C ASP A 18 27.17 -30.85 -2.56
N GLY A 19 26.99 -30.06 -1.50
CA GLY A 19 27.55 -30.33 -0.16
C GLY A 19 28.96 -29.77 0.11
N ASP A 20 29.63 -29.20 -0.89
CA ASP A 20 31.00 -28.65 -0.77
C ASP A 20 31.00 -27.20 -0.25
N LEU A 21 30.94 -27.04 1.07
CA LEU A 21 31.07 -25.73 1.74
C LEU A 21 32.46 -25.10 1.51
N HIS A 22 33.53 -25.90 1.36
CA HIS A 22 34.87 -25.37 1.11
C HIS A 22 34.98 -24.71 -0.27
N ALA A 23 34.24 -25.19 -1.28
CA ALA A 23 34.14 -24.57 -2.60
C ALA A 23 33.42 -23.21 -2.55
N LEU A 24 32.37 -23.06 -1.74
CA LEU A 24 31.73 -21.76 -1.49
C LEU A 24 32.68 -20.81 -0.72
N ALA A 25 33.39 -21.33 0.28
CA ALA A 25 34.40 -20.56 1.03
C ALA A 25 35.51 -20.03 0.13
N GLY A 26 36.07 -20.89 -0.73
CA GLY A 26 37.13 -20.53 -1.69
C GLY A 26 36.69 -19.62 -2.84
N ALA A 27 35.39 -19.31 -2.95
CA ALA A 27 34.81 -18.41 -3.93
C ALA A 27 34.38 -17.04 -3.34
N ASP A 28 34.74 -16.75 -2.07
CA ASP A 28 34.29 -15.57 -1.31
C ASP A 28 32.74 -15.44 -1.26
N PHE A 29 32.02 -16.56 -1.31
CA PHE A 29 30.56 -16.60 -1.44
C PHE A 29 29.85 -15.81 -0.32
N SER A 30 28.81 -15.07 -0.69
CA SER A 30 27.96 -14.32 0.23
C SER A 30 26.50 -14.64 -0.09
N GLY A 31 25.78 -15.24 0.85
CA GLY A 31 24.48 -15.86 0.55
C GLY A 31 23.99 -16.77 1.67
N ALA A 32 22.99 -17.58 1.35
CA ALA A 32 22.49 -18.65 2.21
C ALA A 32 22.64 -20.02 1.53
N VAL A 33 22.65 -21.09 2.31
CA VAL A 33 22.57 -22.47 1.84
C VAL A 33 21.49 -23.18 2.66
N ASP A 34 20.52 -23.79 1.98
CA ASP A 34 19.51 -24.67 2.54
C ASP A 34 19.85 -26.14 2.22
N VAL A 35 19.82 -27.00 3.23
CA VAL A 35 19.85 -28.47 3.11
C VAL A 35 18.95 -29.05 4.21
N ASP A 36 17.90 -29.78 3.82
CA ASP A 36 16.95 -30.44 4.75
C ASP A 36 16.46 -29.50 5.87
N ASP A 37 15.92 -28.34 5.49
CA ASP A 37 15.44 -27.25 6.35
C ASP A 37 16.54 -26.56 7.22
N THR A 38 17.82 -26.95 7.09
CA THR A 38 18.95 -26.33 7.81
C THR A 38 19.56 -25.20 6.98
N TRP A 39 19.54 -23.98 7.52
CA TRP A 39 20.02 -22.78 6.82
C TRP A 39 21.38 -22.31 7.32
N VAL A 40 22.37 -22.21 6.42
CA VAL A 40 23.71 -21.66 6.72
C VAL A 40 23.91 -20.35 5.98
N PHE A 41 24.18 -19.27 6.72
CA PHE A 41 24.52 -17.97 6.14
C PHE A 41 26.02 -17.82 5.97
N LEU A 42 26.45 -17.43 4.77
CA LEU A 42 27.85 -17.15 4.45
C LEU A 42 28.06 -15.67 4.09
N LEU A 43 29.19 -15.11 4.53
CA LEU A 43 29.64 -13.76 4.25
C LEU A 43 31.12 -13.79 3.86
N GLY A 44 31.45 -13.51 2.60
CA GLY A 44 32.82 -13.56 2.11
C GLY A 44 33.50 -14.92 2.37
N GLY A 45 32.77 -16.01 2.14
CA GLY A 45 33.24 -17.38 2.35
C GLY A 45 33.28 -17.87 3.81
N ARG A 46 32.85 -17.06 4.78
CA ARG A 46 32.81 -17.43 6.21
C ARG A 46 31.38 -17.66 6.69
N ILE A 47 31.19 -18.57 7.63
CA ILE A 47 29.89 -18.79 8.27
C ILE A 47 29.61 -17.64 9.24
N VAL A 48 28.41 -17.07 9.16
CA VAL A 48 27.92 -16.02 10.08
C VAL A 48 26.62 -16.41 10.80
N GLY A 49 26.13 -17.62 10.59
CA GLY A 49 24.98 -18.19 11.27
C GLY A 49 24.60 -19.57 10.73
N VAL A 50 24.07 -20.42 11.60
CA VAL A 50 23.44 -21.70 11.28
C VAL A 50 22.10 -21.73 12.01
N ILE A 51 21.01 -21.94 11.28
CA ILE A 51 19.63 -21.81 11.76
C ILE A 51 18.88 -23.12 11.48
N ASP A 52 18.02 -23.52 12.43
CA ASP A 52 17.15 -24.71 12.42
C ASP A 52 17.83 -26.09 12.32
N GLY A 53 19.16 -26.17 12.29
CA GLY A 53 19.91 -27.43 12.31
C GLY A 53 21.39 -27.28 12.67
N ASP A 54 22.18 -28.31 12.38
CA ASP A 54 23.61 -28.40 12.67
C ASP A 54 24.46 -28.38 11.37
N LEU A 55 25.65 -27.77 11.42
CA LEU A 55 26.54 -27.65 10.25
C LEU A 55 26.97 -29.01 9.66
N GLU A 56 27.02 -30.07 10.47
CA GLU A 56 27.32 -31.44 10.01
C GLU A 56 26.27 -32.00 9.03
N ALA A 57 25.02 -31.52 9.06
CA ALA A 57 23.99 -31.94 8.11
C ALA A 57 24.20 -31.36 6.70
N VAL A 58 24.73 -30.13 6.64
CA VAL A 58 24.98 -29.39 5.39
C VAL A 58 26.30 -29.81 4.72
N ALA A 59 27.30 -30.21 5.52
CA ALA A 59 28.59 -30.68 5.05
C ALA A 59 28.51 -32.04 4.32
N GLY A 60 28.36 -32.01 3.00
CA GLY A 60 28.16 -33.20 2.15
C GLY A 60 26.69 -33.56 1.88
N GLY A 61 25.74 -32.75 2.34
CA GLY A 61 24.33 -32.84 1.97
C GLY A 61 24.02 -32.04 0.70
N SER A 62 23.06 -32.50 -0.10
CA SER A 62 22.65 -31.82 -1.34
C SER A 62 21.44 -30.92 -1.12
N GLY A 63 21.49 -29.67 -1.59
CA GLY A 63 20.40 -28.69 -1.42
C GLY A 63 20.52 -27.49 -2.35
N THR A 64 20.23 -26.30 -1.85
CA THR A 64 20.19 -25.05 -2.65
C THR A 64 21.06 -23.96 -2.05
N ALA A 65 21.89 -23.30 -2.86
CA ALA A 65 22.63 -22.10 -2.48
C ALA A 65 22.01 -20.86 -3.13
N TYR A 66 21.72 -19.84 -2.32
CA TYR A 66 21.08 -18.57 -2.68
C TYR A 66 22.10 -17.44 -2.59
N GLU A 67 22.49 -16.83 -3.71
CA GLU A 67 23.53 -15.80 -3.77
C GLU A 67 22.96 -14.40 -3.48
N ALA A 68 23.43 -13.76 -2.41
CA ALA A 68 22.81 -12.53 -1.91
C ALA A 68 23.13 -11.31 -2.80
N PRO A 69 22.12 -10.53 -3.24
CA PRO A 69 22.33 -9.30 -4.03
C PRO A 69 23.26 -8.27 -3.37
N HIS A 70 23.39 -8.29 -2.03
CA HIS A 70 24.37 -7.51 -1.31
C HIS A 70 24.84 -8.21 -0.02
N ARG A 71 26.13 -8.06 0.29
CA ARG A 71 26.80 -8.63 1.48
C ARG A 71 26.22 -8.24 2.85
N ALA A 72 25.25 -7.33 2.92
CA ALA A 72 24.54 -7.04 4.17
C ALA A 72 23.47 -8.09 4.49
N LEU A 73 22.87 -8.72 3.47
CA LEU A 73 21.69 -9.56 3.64
C LEU A 73 21.98 -10.89 4.38
N PRO A 74 23.08 -11.63 4.12
CA PRO A 74 23.37 -12.85 4.90
C PRO A 74 23.62 -12.57 6.38
N LEU A 75 24.11 -11.36 6.70
CA LEU A 75 24.33 -10.93 8.07
C LEU A 75 23.02 -10.46 8.73
N LEU A 76 22.18 -9.71 8.01
CA LEU A 76 20.85 -9.31 8.46
C LEU A 76 19.98 -10.53 8.75
N CYS A 77 19.79 -11.42 7.78
CA CYS A 77 18.95 -12.61 7.95
C CYS A 77 19.46 -13.55 9.06
N SER A 78 20.78 -13.65 9.25
CA SER A 78 21.37 -14.36 10.40
C SER A 78 21.05 -13.69 11.73
N MET A 79 21.08 -12.35 11.80
CA MET A 79 20.73 -11.59 13.01
C MET A 79 19.23 -11.60 13.31
N GLU A 80 18.37 -11.52 12.30
CA GLU A 80 16.91 -11.59 12.46
C GLU A 80 16.46 -12.97 12.94
N ALA A 81 17.04 -14.04 12.39
CA ALA A 81 16.80 -15.40 12.87
C ALA A 81 17.33 -15.66 14.30
N GLN A 82 18.20 -14.77 14.81
CA GLN A 82 18.73 -14.78 16.18
C GLN A 82 18.21 -13.60 17.04
N ARG A 83 17.15 -12.91 16.59
CA ARG A 83 16.62 -11.67 17.19
C ARG A 83 16.32 -11.83 18.69
N GLY A 84 17.06 -11.08 19.50
CA GLY A 84 16.77 -10.88 20.93
C GLY A 84 15.67 -9.84 21.15
N ALA A 85 15.35 -9.57 22.42
CA ALA A 85 14.53 -8.40 22.77
C ALA A 85 15.31 -7.10 22.47
N PRO A 86 14.65 -6.02 22.00
CA PRO A 86 15.32 -4.78 21.67
C PRO A 86 16.03 -4.18 22.89
N ARG A 87 17.26 -3.71 22.67
CA ARG A 87 18.12 -3.05 23.68
C ARG A 87 17.63 -1.65 24.02
N GLY A 88 16.91 -1.01 23.10
CA GLY A 88 16.18 0.23 23.26
C GLY A 88 15.34 0.51 22.03
N GLN A 89 14.23 1.23 22.22
CA GLN A 89 13.32 1.71 21.17
C GLN A 89 13.29 3.23 21.21
N TYR A 90 13.32 3.88 20.05
CA TYR A 90 13.50 5.33 19.88
C TYR A 90 12.63 5.86 18.73
N TYR A 91 12.32 7.15 18.74
CA TYR A 91 11.58 7.82 17.67
C TYR A 91 12.51 8.81 16.94
N THR A 92 12.63 8.74 15.61
CA THR A 92 13.65 9.51 14.87
C THR A 92 13.55 11.03 15.07
N ASN A 93 12.34 11.55 15.31
CA ASN A 93 12.11 12.96 15.61
C ASN A 93 12.54 13.41 17.03
N GLU A 94 12.74 12.48 17.98
CA GLU A 94 13.32 12.76 19.31
C GLU A 94 14.80 12.36 19.42
N THR A 95 15.24 11.39 18.62
CA THR A 95 16.63 10.91 18.59
C THR A 95 16.97 10.55 17.14
N PRO A 96 17.56 11.49 16.36
CA PRO A 96 17.85 11.29 14.95
C PRO A 96 18.72 10.07 14.68
N LEU A 97 18.45 9.37 13.57
CA LEU A 97 19.12 8.12 13.24
C LEU A 97 20.64 8.30 13.07
N GLU A 98 21.09 9.47 12.59
CA GLU A 98 22.52 9.83 12.49
C GLU A 98 23.22 9.88 13.85
N GLU A 99 22.59 10.44 14.89
CA GLU A 99 23.20 10.56 16.22
C GLU A 99 23.40 9.19 16.89
N VAL A 100 22.51 8.24 16.60
CA VAL A 100 22.66 6.85 17.03
C VAL A 100 23.65 6.10 16.14
N ASP A 101 23.65 6.31 14.83
CA ASP A 101 24.63 5.68 13.92
C ASP A 101 26.07 6.01 14.32
N ASP A 102 26.41 7.29 14.50
CA ASP A 102 27.72 7.74 15.01
C ASP A 102 28.06 7.03 16.34
N THR A 103 27.10 6.96 17.27
CA THR A 103 27.27 6.33 18.59
C THR A 103 27.52 4.81 18.49
N LEU A 104 26.84 4.11 17.59
CA LEU A 104 27.00 2.66 17.37
C LEU A 104 28.31 2.34 16.63
N GLN A 105 28.72 3.18 15.69
CA GLN A 105 30.00 3.07 15.01
C GLN A 105 31.19 3.31 15.97
N GLU A 106 31.18 4.39 16.76
CA GLU A 106 32.20 4.63 17.79
C GLU A 106 32.21 3.52 18.87
N GLY A 107 31.03 3.00 19.22
CA GLY A 107 30.85 1.95 20.22
C GLY A 107 31.34 0.55 19.81
N ALA A 108 31.80 0.38 18.57
CA ALA A 108 32.15 -0.92 17.98
C ALA A 108 30.99 -1.95 18.03
N PHE A 109 29.75 -1.47 17.87
CA PHE A 109 28.52 -2.27 18.01
C PHE A 109 28.42 -3.44 17.01
N THR A 110 27.74 -4.51 17.43
CA THR A 110 27.35 -5.65 16.59
C THR A 110 25.89 -5.98 16.88
N GLY A 111 25.11 -6.15 15.82
CA GLY A 111 23.65 -6.18 15.86
C GLY A 111 23.10 -5.32 14.72
N TYR A 112 21.85 -4.88 14.83
CA TYR A 112 21.24 -4.03 13.81
C TYR A 112 20.24 -3.05 14.42
N VAL A 113 19.98 -1.97 13.68
CA VAL A 113 18.83 -1.09 13.92
C VAL A 113 17.77 -1.43 12.88
N GLU A 114 16.53 -1.60 13.30
CA GLU A 114 15.35 -1.72 12.44
C GLU A 114 14.48 -0.49 12.61
N LEU A 115 14.22 0.20 11.50
CA LEU A 115 13.29 1.32 11.36
C LEU A 115 12.19 0.87 10.38
N SER A 116 11.13 0.30 10.93
CA SER A 116 9.95 -0.20 10.19
C SER A 116 8.63 0.22 10.83
N GLU A 117 8.59 0.43 12.16
CA GLU A 117 7.39 0.92 12.86
C GLU A 117 7.07 2.39 12.48
N ASN A 118 5.85 2.61 11.96
CA ASN A 118 5.32 3.91 11.53
C ASN A 118 6.07 4.59 10.36
N VAL A 119 6.92 3.86 9.64
CA VAL A 119 7.66 4.38 8.48
C VAL A 119 6.77 4.39 7.24
N LEU A 120 6.85 5.44 6.41
CA LEU A 120 5.93 5.62 5.27
C LEU A 120 6.41 4.95 3.98
N SER A 121 7.72 4.82 3.76
CA SER A 121 8.26 4.33 2.47
C SER A 121 8.70 2.86 2.47
N GLY A 122 8.88 2.22 3.61
CA GLY A 122 9.26 0.80 3.71
C GLY A 122 10.08 0.46 4.95
N ASP A 123 10.64 -0.75 5.00
CA ASP A 123 11.54 -1.16 6.09
C ASP A 123 12.97 -0.68 5.84
N TYR A 124 13.64 -0.19 6.88
CA TYR A 124 15.05 0.20 6.86
C TYR A 124 15.85 -0.55 7.92
N TYR A 125 16.99 -1.10 7.52
CA TYR A 125 17.87 -1.88 8.40
C TYR A 125 19.30 -1.34 8.34
N LEU A 126 19.84 -0.89 9.46
CA LEU A 126 21.25 -0.55 9.60
C LEU A 126 21.98 -1.70 10.30
N VAL A 127 22.67 -2.54 9.54
CA VAL A 127 23.40 -3.69 10.08
C VAL A 127 24.79 -3.26 10.55
N TYR A 128 25.20 -3.66 11.76
CA TYR A 128 26.50 -3.32 12.34
C TYR A 128 27.31 -4.58 12.67
N TYR A 129 28.60 -4.57 12.31
CA TYR A 129 29.55 -5.56 12.79
C TYR A 129 30.85 -4.89 13.21
N GLY A 130 31.17 -4.92 14.50
CA GLY A 130 32.35 -4.26 15.07
C GLY A 130 32.39 -2.75 14.79
N GLY A 131 31.23 -2.08 14.80
CA GLY A 131 31.09 -0.66 14.49
C GLY A 131 31.08 -0.32 13.00
N ARG A 132 31.05 -1.29 12.09
CA ARG A 132 30.86 -1.02 10.65
C ARG A 132 29.39 -1.10 10.26
N ARG A 133 28.78 0.04 9.95
CA ARG A 133 27.44 0.15 9.34
C ARG A 133 27.41 -0.45 7.93
N MET A 134 26.34 -1.17 7.61
CA MET A 134 25.94 -1.58 6.26
C MET A 134 24.42 -1.50 6.14
N ALA A 135 23.92 -0.46 5.46
CA ALA A 135 22.49 -0.19 5.34
C ALA A 135 21.80 -1.00 4.23
N VAL A 136 20.53 -1.31 4.46
CA VAL A 136 19.58 -2.02 3.59
C VAL A 136 18.21 -1.36 3.74
N ALA A 137 17.41 -1.29 2.68
CA ALA A 137 16.02 -0.87 2.73
C ALA A 137 15.15 -1.67 1.76
N TYR A 138 13.88 -1.89 2.10
CA TYR A 138 12.88 -2.53 1.24
C TYR A 138 11.71 -1.57 1.02
N ILE A 139 11.72 -0.86 -0.11
CA ILE A 139 10.86 0.31 -0.34
C ILE A 139 9.59 -0.04 -1.15
N GLY A 140 8.44 0.37 -0.62
CA GLY A 140 7.11 0.28 -1.21
C GLY A 140 6.55 -1.14 -1.32
N ASN A 141 5.31 -1.27 -1.81
CA ASN A 141 4.58 -2.54 -1.99
C ASN A 141 5.26 -3.56 -2.93
N ALA A 142 6.38 -3.21 -3.56
CA ALA A 142 7.20 -4.11 -4.37
C ALA A 142 8.47 -4.60 -3.65
N GLU A 143 8.63 -4.31 -2.34
CA GLU A 143 9.82 -4.55 -1.52
C GLU A 143 11.14 -4.19 -2.26
N ARG A 144 11.20 -3.02 -2.90
CA ARG A 144 12.35 -2.67 -3.75
C ARG A 144 13.60 -2.46 -2.90
N LEU A 145 14.50 -3.43 -2.97
CA LEU A 145 15.79 -3.44 -2.29
C LEU A 145 16.67 -2.24 -2.69
N LEU A 146 17.01 -1.38 -1.72
CA LEU A 146 18.15 -0.46 -1.78
C LEU A 146 19.22 -0.90 -0.78
N VAL A 147 20.49 -0.56 -1.05
CA VAL A 147 21.63 -0.96 -0.19
C VAL A 147 22.74 0.09 -0.20
N GLY A 148 23.52 0.13 0.88
CA GLY A 148 24.63 1.07 1.01
C GLY A 148 24.14 2.50 1.29
N GLU A 149 24.83 3.51 0.74
CA GLU A 149 24.59 4.89 1.14
C GLU A 149 23.17 5.39 0.79
N GLU A 150 22.61 5.01 -0.36
CA GLU A 150 21.23 5.40 -0.72
C GLU A 150 20.19 4.87 0.27
N ALA A 151 20.42 3.68 0.85
CA ALA A 151 19.55 3.13 1.88
C ALA A 151 19.71 3.86 3.23
N PHE A 152 20.89 4.41 3.53
CA PHE A 152 21.13 5.20 4.74
C PHE A 152 20.57 6.62 4.61
N GLU A 153 20.85 7.32 3.49
CA GLU A 153 20.35 8.67 3.22
C GLU A 153 18.81 8.71 3.35
N ARG A 154 18.11 7.71 2.80
CA ARG A 154 16.66 7.56 2.95
C ARG A 154 16.24 7.25 4.39
N ALA A 155 16.92 6.34 5.09
CA ALA A 155 16.60 6.02 6.48
C ALA A 155 16.72 7.23 7.43
N VAL A 156 17.60 8.19 7.11
CA VAL A 156 17.77 9.45 7.86
C VAL A 156 16.63 10.44 7.62
N ASP A 157 16.09 10.51 6.40
CA ASP A 157 14.95 11.35 6.05
C ASP A 157 13.60 10.81 6.59
N GLU A 158 13.54 9.53 6.99
CA GLU A 158 12.31 8.89 7.47
C GLU A 158 11.91 9.23 8.91
N VAL A 159 10.60 9.41 9.11
CA VAL A 159 9.99 9.64 10.41
C VAL A 159 9.31 8.36 10.88
N GLY A 160 9.86 7.71 11.91
CA GLY A 160 9.35 6.45 12.43
C GLY A 160 9.98 6.06 13.76
N ILE A 161 9.53 4.93 14.30
CA ILE A 161 10.08 4.30 15.49
C ILE A 161 11.12 3.27 15.04
N TYR A 162 12.27 3.24 15.71
CA TYR A 162 13.31 2.24 15.49
C TYR A 162 13.71 1.49 16.77
N ASP A 163 13.91 0.19 16.60
CA ASP A 163 14.48 -0.70 17.59
C ASP A 163 15.99 -0.85 17.35
N VAL A 164 16.77 -0.89 18.43
CA VAL A 164 18.19 -1.25 18.41
C VAL A 164 18.32 -2.68 18.95
N ILE A 165 18.64 -3.65 18.09
CA ILE A 165 18.75 -5.07 18.44
C ILE A 165 20.24 -5.45 18.56
N ASP A 166 20.64 -5.85 19.77
CA ASP A 166 21.98 -6.34 20.11
C ASP A 166 22.07 -7.84 19.79
N VAL A 167 23.06 -8.28 19.00
CA VAL A 167 23.19 -9.69 18.58
C VAL A 167 24.65 -10.14 18.62
N GLU A 168 24.92 -11.21 19.38
CA GLU A 168 26.23 -11.87 19.42
C GLU A 168 26.40 -12.77 18.19
N VAL A 169 27.04 -12.26 17.13
CA VAL A 169 27.33 -13.03 15.90
C VAL A 169 28.68 -13.74 16.00
N GLU A 170 28.66 -15.07 16.07
CA GLU A 170 29.86 -15.90 15.90
C GLU A 170 30.20 -16.04 14.41
N VAL A 171 31.44 -15.69 14.04
CA VAL A 171 31.96 -15.81 12.66
C VAL A 171 33.02 -16.90 12.61
N ALA A 172 32.77 -17.96 11.85
CA ALA A 172 33.64 -19.12 11.72
C ALA A 172 34.16 -19.29 10.29
N ASP A 173 35.46 -19.55 10.14
CA ASP A 173 36.03 -19.97 8.86
C ASP A 173 35.64 -21.43 8.59
N VAL A 174 35.08 -21.73 7.40
CA VAL A 174 34.47 -23.04 7.09
C VAL A 174 35.38 -24.21 7.43
N ALA A 175 36.67 -24.13 7.10
CA ALA A 175 37.63 -25.20 7.39
C ALA A 175 37.76 -25.50 8.90
N ASP A 176 37.83 -24.47 9.76
CA ASP A 176 37.90 -24.67 11.21
C ASP A 176 36.55 -25.18 11.79
N ALA A 177 35.44 -25.00 11.06
CA ALA A 177 34.10 -25.42 11.48
C ALA A 177 33.73 -26.86 11.06
N VAL A 178 34.08 -27.30 9.85
CA VAL A 178 33.76 -28.67 9.37
C VAL A 178 34.91 -29.68 9.48
N ASP A 179 36.18 -29.24 9.52
CA ASP A 179 37.32 -30.13 9.79
C ASP A 179 37.62 -30.26 11.30
N ALA A 180 36.76 -29.72 12.16
CA ALA A 180 36.84 -29.84 13.62
C ALA A 180 36.71 -31.30 14.09
N PRO A 181 37.60 -31.81 14.97
CA PRO A 181 37.43 -33.14 15.54
C PRO A 181 36.24 -33.14 16.51
N PRO A 182 35.30 -34.11 16.43
CA PRO A 182 34.06 -34.07 17.21
C PRO A 182 34.35 -34.05 18.71
N ALA A 183 33.79 -33.05 19.39
CA ALA A 183 33.94 -32.87 20.83
C ALA A 183 33.27 -34.04 21.57
N ALA A 184 34.05 -34.78 22.37
CA ALA A 184 33.54 -35.93 23.09
C ALA A 184 32.56 -35.49 24.19
N ASP A 185 31.27 -35.80 24.01
CA ASP A 185 30.21 -35.54 24.99
C ASP A 185 30.57 -36.05 26.38
N THR A 186 30.56 -35.12 27.34
CA THR A 186 30.56 -35.41 28.78
C THR A 186 29.48 -34.59 29.47
N GLY A 187 28.21 -34.92 29.22
CA GLY A 187 27.07 -34.27 29.85
C GLY A 187 27.14 -34.23 31.38
N ASP A 188 27.03 -33.01 31.93
CA ASP A 188 26.68 -32.74 33.32
C ASP A 188 25.74 -31.53 33.35
N ALA A 189 24.70 -31.59 34.19
CA ALA A 189 23.62 -30.61 34.22
C ALA A 189 23.71 -29.71 35.45
N GLY A 190 24.26 -28.49 35.31
CA GLY A 190 24.35 -27.60 36.46
C GLY A 190 24.95 -26.19 36.27
N ALA A 191 24.05 -25.22 36.11
CA ALA A 191 24.19 -23.79 36.44
C ALA A 191 25.21 -22.92 35.64
N PRO A 192 24.89 -21.64 35.37
CA PRO A 192 25.79 -20.71 34.70
C PRO A 192 27.00 -20.37 35.59
N LYS A 193 28.20 -20.42 35.00
CA LYS A 193 29.46 -20.09 35.69
C LYS A 193 30.03 -18.76 35.19
N THR A 194 29.86 -17.72 36.01
CA THR A 194 30.46 -16.41 35.77
C THR A 194 31.98 -16.46 35.92
N HIS A 195 32.71 -15.97 34.92
CA HIS A 195 34.15 -15.63 34.99
C HIS A 195 34.30 -14.23 34.35
N THR A 196 34.20 -13.12 35.08
CA THR A 196 35.14 -12.65 36.11
C THR A 196 36.56 -12.45 35.57
N ARG A 197 36.90 -11.20 35.25
CA ARG A 197 38.29 -10.69 35.27
C ARG A 197 38.42 -9.63 36.35
N SER A 198 39.43 -9.78 37.20
CA SER A 198 39.97 -8.71 38.06
C SER A 198 40.81 -7.73 37.20
N ASP A 199 41.20 -6.54 37.63
CA ASP A 199 41.45 -6.11 39.02
C ASP A 199 41.17 -4.60 39.28
N GLU A 200 41.24 -4.22 40.55
CA GLU A 200 40.90 -2.90 41.11
C GLU A 200 42.12 -1.91 41.09
N PRO A 201 42.06 -0.61 41.52
CA PRO A 201 41.56 -0.18 42.83
C PRO A 201 40.69 1.10 42.90
N ASN A 202 39.74 1.09 43.83
CA ASN A 202 38.96 2.23 44.32
C ASN A 202 39.63 2.87 45.57
N PRO A 203 39.29 4.12 45.92
CA PRO A 203 39.23 4.55 47.32
C PRO A 203 37.86 5.15 47.72
N ALA A 204 37.18 4.48 48.67
CA ALA A 204 35.97 4.96 49.36
C ALA A 204 36.23 6.25 50.20
N SER A 205 35.27 7.00 50.77
CA SER A 205 33.88 6.75 51.23
C SER A 205 33.08 8.09 51.19
N ASP A 206 31.83 8.29 51.65
CA ASP A 206 30.88 7.54 52.50
C ASP A 206 29.43 8.10 52.33
N ARG A 207 28.41 7.30 52.70
CA ARG A 207 27.08 7.66 53.26
C ARG A 207 26.03 8.56 52.53
N GLN A 208 24.78 8.10 52.69
CA GLN A 208 23.53 8.86 52.98
C GLN A 208 22.81 9.73 51.92
N GLN A 209 21.57 9.27 51.62
CA GLN A 209 20.29 10.02 51.60
C GLN A 209 20.23 11.53 51.23
N ARG A 210 19.30 11.84 50.29
CA ARG A 210 18.44 13.05 50.19
C ARG A 210 19.06 14.37 49.66
N ALA A 211 18.79 14.64 48.37
CA ALA A 211 18.16 15.86 47.82
C ALA A 211 17.75 15.55 46.35
N THR A 212 16.68 16.00 45.70
CA THR A 212 15.78 17.18 45.79
C THR A 212 16.43 18.53 45.50
N VAL A 213 16.69 18.82 44.23
CA VAL A 213 16.82 20.19 43.71
C VAL A 213 16.02 20.31 42.41
N GLY A 214 15.08 21.25 42.39
CA GLY A 214 14.44 21.75 41.16
C GLY A 214 14.49 23.28 41.18
N PRO A 215 14.57 23.98 40.02
CA PRO A 215 14.47 25.43 39.98
C PRO A 215 13.07 25.88 40.40
N LYS A 216 12.99 26.85 41.32
CA LYS A 216 11.71 27.37 41.82
C LYS A 216 11.26 28.59 40.99
N PRO A 217 9.99 28.67 40.55
CA PRO A 217 9.48 29.86 39.88
C PRO A 217 9.36 31.06 40.83
N ALA A 218 9.55 32.27 40.30
CA ALA A 218 9.22 33.52 40.96
C ALA A 218 7.79 33.92 40.62
N GLY A 219 6.97 34.26 41.62
CA GLY A 219 5.58 34.69 41.43
C GLY A 219 5.34 36.14 41.86
N SER A 220 4.18 36.69 41.50
CA SER A 220 3.61 37.92 42.07
C SER A 220 2.08 37.87 42.00
N ASN A 221 1.41 38.35 43.05
CA ASN A 221 -0.06 38.37 43.17
C ASN A 221 -0.65 39.74 42.82
N ALA A 222 -1.81 39.75 42.15
CA ALA A 222 -2.96 40.65 42.40
C ALA A 222 -4.18 40.10 41.61
N THR A 223 -5.21 39.47 42.20
CA THR A 223 -6.24 39.95 43.14
C THR A 223 -7.44 40.65 42.47
N ALA A 224 -8.55 39.89 42.31
CA ALA A 224 -9.98 40.28 42.24
C ALA A 224 -10.43 41.29 41.15
N THR A 225 -11.58 41.10 40.50
CA THR A 225 -12.92 41.37 41.08
C THR A 225 -14.02 40.68 40.26
N ALA A 226 -15.17 40.37 40.87
CA ALA A 226 -16.30 39.69 40.23
C ALA A 226 -17.43 40.64 39.81
N SER A 227 -18.25 40.22 38.84
CA SER A 227 -19.64 40.67 38.62
C SER A 227 -20.43 39.61 37.85
N ALA A 228 -21.74 39.51 38.12
CA ALA A 228 -22.70 38.68 37.38
C ALA A 228 -23.82 39.58 36.81
N GLY A 229 -24.58 39.13 35.79
CA GLY A 229 -25.59 39.99 35.16
C GLY A 229 -26.46 39.34 34.09
N THR A 230 -27.33 38.41 34.48
CA THR A 230 -28.49 37.99 33.66
C THR A 230 -29.67 38.95 33.85
N PRO A 231 -30.41 39.28 32.79
CA PRO A 231 -31.86 39.50 32.86
C PRO A 231 -32.65 38.59 31.89
N SER A 232 -33.98 38.56 31.99
CA SER A 232 -34.82 37.54 31.33
C SER A 232 -36.23 38.04 30.96
N ALA A 233 -36.71 37.62 29.78
CA ALA A 233 -38.10 37.33 29.36
C ALA A 233 -39.18 38.44 29.24
N ASN A 234 -40.32 38.02 28.63
CA ASN A 234 -41.66 38.64 28.51
C ASN A 234 -41.86 39.73 27.42
N ASP A 235 -42.98 39.83 26.67
CA ASP A 235 -44.24 39.03 26.58
C ASP A 235 -45.05 39.27 25.26
N ASP A 236 -45.92 38.31 24.92
CA ASP A 236 -47.25 38.35 24.24
C ASP A 236 -47.50 38.66 22.71
N ASP A 237 -48.56 37.99 22.23
CA ASP A 237 -49.28 37.85 20.93
C ASP A 237 -50.13 39.10 20.46
N PRO A 238 -50.98 39.07 19.38
CA PRO A 238 -51.08 38.24 18.13
C PRO A 238 -51.38 39.08 16.83
N VAL A 239 -51.69 38.45 15.66
CA VAL A 239 -52.87 38.70 14.73
C VAL A 239 -52.66 38.42 13.21
N GLU A 240 -53.62 37.65 12.62
CA GLU A 240 -54.12 37.50 11.20
C GLU A 240 -53.22 37.30 9.94
N THR A 241 -53.31 36.08 9.38
CA THR A 241 -53.62 35.59 7.99
C THR A 241 -53.50 36.44 6.71
N ASP A 242 -53.35 35.69 5.59
CA ASP A 242 -53.16 36.05 4.16
C ASP A 242 -51.76 36.61 3.84
N ASP A 243 -51.12 36.33 2.70
CA ASP A 243 -51.55 35.62 1.47
C ASP A 243 -50.71 34.35 1.15
N LEU A 244 -51.17 33.55 0.18
CA LEU A 244 -50.40 32.50 -0.52
C LEU A 244 -50.31 32.87 -2.02
N GLU A 245 -49.45 32.16 -2.78
CA GLU A 245 -49.27 32.25 -4.25
C GLU A 245 -48.40 33.43 -4.80
N GLU A 246 -47.09 33.51 -4.49
CA GLU A 246 -46.08 34.14 -5.41
C GLU A 246 -44.59 33.97 -4.93
N ASP A 247 -43.89 32.88 -5.27
CA ASP A 247 -42.40 32.88 -5.48
C ASP A 247 -41.80 31.59 -6.15
N GLU A 248 -42.58 30.79 -6.90
CA GLU A 248 -42.08 29.55 -7.58
C GLU A 248 -41.17 29.84 -8.80
N THR A 249 -40.73 31.09 -8.99
CA THR A 249 -40.14 31.60 -10.25
C THR A 249 -38.67 32.01 -10.16
N ARG A 250 -38.09 32.17 -8.96
CA ARG A 250 -36.72 32.69 -8.81
C ARG A 250 -35.60 31.71 -9.21
N TRP A 251 -35.88 30.41 -9.25
CA TRP A 251 -34.87 29.35 -9.51
C TRP A 251 -34.46 29.15 -10.98
N GLN A 252 -34.89 30.02 -11.92
CA GLN A 252 -34.57 29.86 -13.36
C GLN A 252 -33.59 30.91 -13.94
N GLU A 253 -33.29 32.01 -13.24
CA GLU A 253 -32.46 33.11 -13.78
C GLU A 253 -30.96 33.00 -13.45
N SER A 254 -30.31 31.86 -13.75
CA SER A 254 -28.83 31.72 -13.63
C SER A 254 -28.18 30.72 -14.61
N ARG A 255 -28.67 30.64 -15.85
CA ARG A 255 -27.90 30.09 -16.99
C ARG A 255 -28.03 30.98 -18.22
N SER A 256 -26.95 31.70 -18.54
CA SER A 256 -26.85 32.53 -19.76
C SER A 256 -25.46 32.38 -20.38
N VAL A 257 -25.36 31.50 -21.38
CA VAL A 257 -24.19 31.39 -22.26
C VAL A 257 -24.38 32.30 -23.49
N PRO A 258 -23.35 33.02 -23.97
CA PRO A 258 -23.45 33.85 -25.16
C PRO A 258 -23.30 33.01 -26.45
N SER A 259 -24.35 32.98 -27.27
CA SER A 259 -24.38 32.21 -28.52
C SER A 259 -23.70 32.92 -29.71
N VAL A 260 -23.07 32.12 -30.59
CA VAL A 260 -22.86 32.41 -32.01
C VAL A 260 -23.22 31.12 -32.77
N ASP A 261 -24.44 30.92 -33.26
CA ASP A 261 -25.12 31.59 -34.38
C ASP A 261 -24.74 31.03 -35.77
N SER A 262 -25.52 30.04 -36.24
CA SER A 262 -26.17 30.11 -37.56
C SER A 262 -27.21 29.00 -37.77
N GLU A 263 -28.36 29.40 -38.32
CA GLU A 263 -29.55 28.58 -38.64
C GLU A 263 -29.54 28.03 -40.11
N PRO A 264 -30.67 27.60 -40.73
CA PRO A 264 -31.49 26.43 -40.41
C PRO A 264 -31.77 25.52 -41.63
N ASN A 265 -32.31 24.31 -41.37
CA ASN A 265 -33.56 23.76 -41.94
C ASN A 265 -33.67 22.25 -41.65
N GLY A 266 -34.81 21.68 -41.23
CA GLY A 266 -36.06 22.31 -40.82
C GLY A 266 -37.28 21.41 -41.04
N ASN A 267 -38.04 21.14 -39.97
CA ASN A 267 -39.32 20.38 -39.95
C ASN A 267 -39.24 18.89 -40.37
N VAL A 268 -40.14 17.99 -39.95
CA VAL A 268 -41.40 18.12 -39.18
C VAL A 268 -41.42 17.12 -38.01
N ALA A 269 -42.06 17.45 -36.90
CA ALA A 269 -42.25 16.54 -35.78
C ALA A 269 -43.32 15.45 -36.03
N ASN A 270 -43.20 14.32 -35.33
CA ASN A 270 -44.30 13.80 -34.52
C ASN A 270 -43.82 12.77 -33.48
N ALA A 271 -44.49 12.78 -32.33
CA ALA A 271 -44.36 11.80 -31.25
C ALA A 271 -45.67 10.97 -31.16
N PRO A 272 -45.99 10.29 -30.03
CA PRO A 272 -45.44 8.99 -29.65
C PRO A 272 -46.54 7.92 -29.47
N SER A 273 -46.17 6.65 -29.25
CA SER A 273 -46.88 5.70 -28.35
C SER A 273 -46.13 4.38 -28.18
N ASP A 274 -45.79 4.05 -26.94
CA ASP A 274 -46.27 2.90 -26.16
C ASP A 274 -46.86 1.66 -26.88
N GLY A 275 -46.55 0.43 -26.41
CA GLY A 275 -47.12 -0.80 -27.01
C GLY A 275 -46.42 -2.16 -26.74
N ALA A 276 -46.37 -2.58 -25.47
CA ALA A 276 -46.27 -3.96 -24.92
C ALA A 276 -46.10 -5.25 -25.80
N VAL A 277 -45.33 -6.20 -25.21
CA VAL A 277 -45.38 -7.69 -25.23
C VAL A 277 -44.97 -8.58 -26.46
N ALA A 278 -43.94 -9.39 -26.19
CA ALA A 278 -43.83 -10.86 -26.36
C ALA A 278 -43.67 -11.55 -27.75
N ALA A 279 -42.52 -12.25 -27.87
CA ALA A 279 -42.26 -13.57 -28.48
C ALA A 279 -42.59 -13.88 -29.96
N GLU A 280 -41.56 -14.24 -30.74
CA GLU A 280 -41.40 -15.56 -31.40
C GLU A 280 -39.98 -15.70 -32.02
N GLU A 281 -39.48 -16.93 -32.19
CA GLU A 281 -38.35 -17.23 -33.10
C GLU A 281 -38.87 -17.37 -34.54
N PRO A 282 -38.01 -17.21 -35.57
CA PRO A 282 -37.55 -18.43 -36.25
C PRO A 282 -36.13 -18.37 -36.86
N SER A 283 -35.50 -19.54 -36.99
CA SER A 283 -34.29 -19.70 -37.80
C SER A 283 -34.62 -19.71 -39.31
N ALA A 284 -33.79 -19.05 -40.14
CA ALA A 284 -33.88 -19.14 -41.61
C ALA A 284 -32.49 -19.11 -42.28
N SER A 285 -32.34 -19.90 -43.34
CA SER A 285 -31.05 -20.30 -43.94
C SER A 285 -30.66 -19.49 -45.19
N SER A 286 -29.35 -19.53 -45.48
CA SER A 286 -28.73 -19.63 -46.83
C SER A 286 -28.47 -18.40 -47.74
N ASN A 287 -27.20 -18.41 -48.20
CA ASN A 287 -26.64 -18.01 -49.51
C ASN A 287 -26.17 -16.57 -49.79
N ALA A 288 -24.97 -16.53 -50.41
CA ALA A 288 -24.24 -15.35 -50.90
C ALA A 288 -24.63 -14.98 -52.35
N PRO A 289 -23.95 -13.98 -52.97
CA PRO A 289 -22.71 -14.30 -53.69
C PRO A 289 -21.55 -13.29 -53.53
N GLU A 290 -20.34 -13.76 -53.84
CA GLU A 290 -19.10 -12.98 -54.08
C GLU A 290 -19.16 -12.25 -55.46
N PRO A 291 -18.25 -11.31 -55.82
CA PRO A 291 -16.80 -11.51 -56.06
C PRO A 291 -15.94 -10.30 -55.57
N ASP A 292 -14.67 -10.02 -55.89
CA ASP A 292 -13.52 -10.54 -56.69
C ASP A 292 -12.28 -9.81 -56.07
N ALA A 293 -11.02 -10.25 -56.01
CA ALA A 293 -10.28 -11.50 -56.28
C ALA A 293 -8.99 -11.41 -55.39
N ASP A 294 -7.87 -12.16 -55.47
CA ASP A 294 -7.34 -13.19 -56.38
C ASP A 294 -6.29 -14.04 -55.60
N ALA A 295 -5.62 -15.01 -56.24
CA ALA A 295 -4.57 -15.87 -55.68
C ALA A 295 -3.42 -16.04 -56.74
N PRO A 296 -2.65 -17.16 -56.90
CA PRO A 296 -2.32 -18.30 -56.03
C PRO A 296 -0.77 -18.51 -55.97
N PRO A 297 -0.16 -19.73 -56.02
CA PRO A 297 0.06 -20.62 -54.86
C PRO A 297 1.51 -21.14 -54.69
N ASP A 298 1.70 -21.95 -53.65
CA ASP A 298 2.76 -22.97 -53.48
C ASP A 298 2.84 -24.02 -54.61
N SER A 299 3.85 -24.89 -54.54
CA SER A 299 3.87 -26.19 -55.24
C SER A 299 4.65 -27.24 -54.47
N GLU A 300 4.01 -28.39 -54.21
CA GLU A 300 4.53 -29.53 -53.45
C GLU A 300 5.34 -30.53 -54.33
N GLU A 301 5.63 -31.71 -53.76
CA GLU A 301 6.41 -32.82 -54.33
C GLU A 301 5.91 -33.38 -55.68
N PRO A 302 6.80 -34.06 -56.43
CA PRO A 302 6.43 -35.09 -57.38
C PRO A 302 7.03 -36.48 -57.03
N THR A 303 6.20 -37.52 -57.12
CA THR A 303 6.59 -38.94 -57.01
C THR A 303 7.00 -39.57 -58.37
N GLU A 304 7.44 -40.83 -58.34
CA GLU A 304 8.09 -41.57 -59.43
C GLU A 304 7.22 -41.81 -60.70
N ALA A 305 7.86 -41.96 -61.88
CA ALA A 305 8.03 -43.28 -62.55
C ALA A 305 8.58 -43.25 -64.01
N ASP A 306 9.48 -44.21 -64.29
CA ASP A 306 9.85 -44.84 -65.59
C ASP A 306 10.52 -44.02 -66.73
N GLY A 307 11.41 -44.67 -67.49
CA GLY A 307 12.17 -44.09 -68.61
C GLY A 307 13.60 -44.64 -68.80
N ALA A 308 13.75 -45.89 -69.25
CA ALA A 308 15.05 -46.61 -69.25
C ALA A 308 16.06 -46.24 -70.35
N ALA A 309 17.37 -46.29 -70.00
CA ALA A 309 18.50 -46.51 -70.91
C ALA A 309 19.70 -47.13 -70.16
N GLU A 310 20.46 -48.04 -70.79
CA GLU A 310 21.59 -48.78 -70.21
C GLU A 310 22.92 -47.99 -70.25
N THR A 311 23.87 -48.27 -69.34
CA THR A 311 25.30 -48.57 -69.64
C THR A 311 26.11 -48.96 -68.38
N THR A 312 26.47 -50.25 -68.30
CA THR A 312 27.61 -50.90 -67.59
C THR A 312 28.11 -50.43 -66.21
N THR A 313 28.18 -51.38 -65.26
CA THR A 313 29.09 -51.37 -64.09
C THR A 313 30.52 -51.82 -64.47
N PRO A 314 31.54 -51.64 -63.59
CA PRO A 314 31.82 -52.64 -62.54
C PRO A 314 32.19 -52.03 -61.16
N VAL A 315 32.43 -52.91 -60.18
CA VAL A 315 32.75 -52.59 -58.77
C VAL A 315 34.21 -52.96 -58.44
N GLU A 316 34.96 -52.03 -57.83
CA GLU A 316 36.03 -52.24 -56.82
C GLU A 316 36.03 -50.94 -55.96
N GLU A 317 35.69 -50.96 -54.66
CA GLU A 317 36.47 -51.42 -53.49
C GLU A 317 37.64 -50.48 -53.11
N SER A 318 37.43 -49.60 -52.11
CA SER A 318 38.45 -49.15 -51.12
C SER A 318 37.88 -48.18 -50.06
N ASP A 319 37.65 -48.72 -48.87
CA ASP A 319 37.89 -48.12 -47.54
C ASP A 319 38.46 -46.66 -47.48
N SER A 320 37.62 -45.68 -47.10
CA SER A 320 37.93 -44.53 -46.21
C SER A 320 36.81 -43.47 -46.22
N GLY A 321 35.78 -43.65 -45.37
CA GLY A 321 34.60 -42.76 -45.30
C GLY A 321 34.23 -42.29 -43.90
N ASP A 322 34.07 -43.22 -42.96
CA ASP A 322 33.51 -42.99 -41.60
C ASP A 322 34.50 -42.32 -40.64
N ALA A 323 34.96 -41.12 -40.97
CA ALA A 323 35.91 -40.32 -40.19
C ALA A 323 35.70 -38.80 -40.35
N ARG A 324 34.45 -38.33 -40.49
CA ARG A 324 34.12 -36.89 -40.56
C ARG A 324 32.88 -36.40 -39.79
N ASP A 325 31.98 -37.29 -39.35
CA ASP A 325 30.78 -36.90 -38.60
C ASP A 325 30.98 -36.83 -37.06
N ILE A 326 32.23 -36.79 -36.60
CA ILE A 326 32.58 -36.48 -35.21
C ILE A 326 33.49 -35.25 -35.19
N GLU A 327 33.02 -34.25 -34.45
CA GLU A 327 33.70 -33.04 -33.99
C GLU A 327 34.13 -31.98 -35.02
N ASP A 328 33.20 -31.05 -35.28
CA ASP A 328 33.54 -29.61 -35.24
C ASP A 328 32.59 -28.83 -34.30
N PRO A 329 32.71 -29.01 -32.97
CA PRO A 329 31.98 -28.19 -32.00
C PRO A 329 32.52 -26.76 -31.96
N VAL A 330 33.78 -26.54 -32.38
CA VAL A 330 34.44 -25.23 -32.36
C VAL A 330 33.80 -24.32 -33.41
N GLY A 331 33.70 -24.74 -34.67
CA GLY A 331 33.02 -23.99 -35.72
C GLY A 331 31.54 -23.73 -35.43
N ARG A 332 30.85 -24.65 -34.73
CA ARG A 332 29.48 -24.44 -34.24
C ARG A 332 29.42 -23.34 -33.17
N LEU A 333 30.31 -23.39 -32.17
CA LEU A 333 30.39 -22.38 -31.11
C LEU A 333 30.88 -21.02 -31.62
N GLU A 334 31.78 -20.98 -32.61
CA GLU A 334 32.22 -19.75 -33.26
C GLU A 334 31.10 -19.10 -34.07
N ALA A 335 30.33 -19.88 -34.83
CA ALA A 335 29.15 -19.38 -35.54
C ALA A 335 28.08 -18.84 -34.57
N GLU A 336 27.83 -19.51 -33.44
CA GLU A 336 26.87 -19.04 -32.44
C GLU A 336 27.39 -17.80 -31.70
N ARG A 337 28.68 -17.76 -31.36
CA ARG A 337 29.37 -16.60 -30.78
C ARG A 337 29.32 -15.37 -31.69
N GLU A 338 29.20 -15.55 -33.01
CA GLU A 338 29.06 -14.44 -33.97
C GLU A 338 27.59 -14.03 -34.16
N ARG A 339 26.64 -14.96 -34.17
CA ARG A 339 25.19 -14.64 -34.09
C ARG A 339 24.87 -13.83 -32.85
N LEU A 340 25.42 -14.23 -31.70
CA LEU A 340 25.24 -13.52 -30.43
C LEU A 340 25.89 -12.13 -30.44
N ARG A 341 26.97 -11.90 -31.19
CA ARG A 341 27.49 -10.53 -31.45
C ARG A 341 26.50 -9.71 -32.26
N ALA A 342 26.06 -10.24 -33.41
CA ALA A 342 25.14 -9.53 -34.29
C ALA A 342 23.87 -9.11 -33.53
N ARG A 343 23.29 -10.03 -32.74
CA ARG A 343 22.11 -9.75 -31.92
C ARG A 343 22.37 -8.78 -30.75
N ASN A 344 23.55 -8.81 -30.13
CA ASN A 344 23.93 -7.80 -29.12
C ASN A 344 24.12 -6.42 -29.75
N GLN A 345 24.68 -6.34 -30.96
CA GLN A 345 24.86 -5.09 -31.69
C GLN A 345 23.51 -4.51 -32.16
N GLU A 346 22.61 -5.37 -32.64
CA GLU A 346 21.22 -5.06 -32.96
C GLU A 346 20.47 -4.51 -31.73
N LEU A 347 20.41 -5.27 -30.64
CA LEU A 347 19.78 -4.84 -29.39
C LEU A 347 20.37 -3.53 -28.84
N SER A 348 21.70 -3.37 -28.88
CA SER A 348 22.36 -2.13 -28.47
C SER A 348 21.99 -0.93 -29.37
N SER A 349 21.78 -1.16 -30.67
CA SER A 349 21.27 -0.13 -31.58
C SER A 349 19.81 0.22 -31.31
N THR A 350 18.94 -0.74 -31.03
CA THR A 350 17.55 -0.51 -30.63
C THR A 350 17.47 0.24 -29.30
N VAL A 351 18.31 -0.08 -28.31
CA VAL A 351 18.39 0.65 -27.03
C VAL A 351 18.87 2.09 -27.24
N ALA A 352 19.80 2.34 -28.16
CA ALA A 352 20.23 3.69 -28.51
C ALA A 352 19.13 4.49 -29.24
N GLU A 353 18.41 3.86 -30.17
CA GLU A 353 17.27 4.46 -30.89
C GLU A 353 16.11 4.79 -29.95
N LEU A 354 15.73 3.86 -29.07
CA LEU A 354 14.67 4.08 -28.06
C LEU A 354 15.04 5.19 -27.09
N ARG A 355 16.29 5.27 -26.62
CA ARG A 355 16.77 6.37 -25.76
C ARG A 355 16.73 7.71 -26.48
N ALA A 356 17.19 7.78 -27.72
CA ALA A 356 17.11 9.00 -28.53
C ALA A 356 15.64 9.39 -28.84
N ARG A 357 14.72 8.42 -28.92
CA ARG A 357 13.29 8.70 -29.07
C ARG A 357 12.64 9.19 -27.77
N ILE A 358 13.07 8.69 -26.61
CA ILE A 358 12.67 9.20 -25.29
C ILE A 358 13.15 10.65 -25.14
N GLU A 359 14.44 10.93 -25.32
CA GLU A 359 15.03 12.29 -25.27
C GLU A 359 14.31 13.25 -26.25
N SER A 360 13.97 12.77 -27.45
CA SER A 360 13.19 13.54 -28.43
C SER A 360 11.74 13.80 -28.00
N LEU A 361 11.11 12.93 -27.21
CA LEU A 361 9.74 13.08 -26.72
C LEU A 361 9.71 13.94 -25.45
N GLU A 362 10.69 13.81 -24.57
CA GLU A 362 10.90 14.66 -23.41
C GLU A 362 11.13 16.13 -23.83
N ALA A 363 11.96 16.37 -24.84
CA ALA A 363 12.14 17.71 -25.41
C ALA A 363 10.92 18.23 -26.20
N GLU A 364 10.10 17.33 -26.76
CA GLU A 364 8.83 17.69 -27.43
C GLU A 364 7.74 18.02 -26.40
N LEU A 365 7.80 17.44 -25.19
CA LEU A 365 6.98 17.79 -24.02
C LEU A 365 7.46 19.09 -23.35
N GLU A 366 8.75 19.25 -23.08
CA GLU A 366 9.31 20.50 -22.49
C GLU A 366 9.11 21.72 -23.42
N GLY A 367 9.18 21.51 -24.73
CA GLY A 367 8.87 22.52 -25.74
C GLY A 367 7.37 22.88 -25.83
N GLN A 368 6.48 21.99 -25.35
CA GLN A 368 5.07 22.28 -25.14
C GLN A 368 4.89 22.82 -23.72
N SER A 369 5.09 24.13 -23.53
CA SER A 369 4.68 24.80 -22.29
C SER A 369 3.27 24.37 -21.92
N PRO A 370 3.04 23.79 -20.72
CA PRO A 370 1.72 23.35 -20.34
C PRO A 370 0.75 24.52 -20.44
N SER A 371 -0.47 24.25 -20.91
CA SER A 371 -1.55 25.21 -20.83
C SER A 371 -1.78 25.51 -19.34
N SER A 372 -1.21 26.62 -18.87
CA SER A 372 -1.23 27.01 -17.47
C SER A 372 -2.68 27.25 -17.05
N GLY A 373 -3.29 26.22 -16.47
CA GLY A 373 -4.65 26.25 -15.97
C GLY A 373 -4.75 27.09 -14.70
N PRO A 374 -5.93 27.10 -14.07
CA PRO A 374 -6.09 27.62 -12.73
C PRO A 374 -5.24 26.81 -11.73
N ASP A 375 -4.62 27.51 -10.79
CA ASP A 375 -3.97 26.94 -9.61
C ASP A 375 -4.88 27.18 -8.40
N PHE A 376 -5.18 26.13 -7.65
CA PHE A 376 -6.10 26.14 -6.50
C PHE A 376 -5.38 25.75 -5.21
N GLY A 377 -5.94 26.14 -4.06
CA GLY A 377 -5.58 25.49 -2.79
C GLY A 377 -6.35 24.17 -2.65
N ILE A 378 -5.74 23.13 -2.07
CA ILE A 378 -6.31 21.77 -1.98
C ILE A 378 -7.77 21.72 -1.49
N GLY A 379 -8.16 22.52 -0.49
CA GLY A 379 -9.54 22.55 0.00
C GLY A 379 -10.57 23.15 -0.98
N GLU A 380 -10.15 24.08 -1.85
CA GLU A 380 -11.01 24.65 -2.90
C GLU A 380 -11.19 23.67 -4.06
N ALA A 381 -10.13 22.95 -4.44
CA ALA A 381 -10.19 21.91 -5.46
C ALA A 381 -11.06 20.71 -5.01
N LEU A 382 -10.84 20.21 -3.79
CA LEU A 382 -11.60 19.08 -3.25
C LEU A 382 -13.08 19.43 -3.04
N SER A 383 -13.42 20.58 -2.44
CA SER A 383 -14.82 20.99 -2.30
C SER A 383 -15.53 21.18 -3.65
N GLN A 384 -14.80 21.40 -4.74
CA GLN A 384 -15.32 21.46 -6.10
C GLN A 384 -15.27 20.11 -6.86
N THR A 385 -14.90 19.02 -6.21
CA THR A 385 -14.75 17.68 -6.80
C THR A 385 -15.72 16.68 -6.19
N ASN A 386 -16.45 15.97 -7.06
CA ASN A 386 -17.26 14.81 -6.70
C ASN A 386 -16.60 13.55 -7.24
N LEU A 387 -16.59 12.48 -6.45
CA LEU A 387 -16.18 11.13 -6.89
C LEU A 387 -17.42 10.27 -7.14
N PHE A 388 -17.29 9.28 -8.01
CA PHE A 388 -18.38 8.35 -8.33
C PHE A 388 -17.88 6.90 -8.37
N VAL A 389 -18.61 6.00 -7.71
CA VAL A 389 -18.31 4.56 -7.72
C VAL A 389 -18.88 3.95 -9.00
N ARG A 390 -18.00 3.46 -9.86
CA ARG A 390 -18.31 3.00 -11.23
C ARG A 390 -17.70 1.62 -11.47
N TYR A 391 -18.11 0.98 -12.56
CA TYR A 391 -17.69 -0.38 -12.92
C TYR A 391 -17.54 -0.48 -14.44
N ASP A 392 -16.38 -0.93 -14.93
CA ASP A 392 -16.07 -1.06 -16.36
C ASP A 392 -17.07 -1.98 -17.09
N SER A 393 -17.52 -3.04 -16.42
CA SER A 393 -18.49 -3.99 -16.94
C SER A 393 -19.60 -4.33 -15.95
N ARG A 394 -20.84 -4.30 -16.45
CA ARG A 394 -22.05 -4.79 -15.76
C ARG A 394 -22.15 -6.33 -15.71
N SER A 395 -21.22 -7.05 -16.34
CA SER A 395 -21.16 -8.52 -16.33
C SER A 395 -19.96 -9.07 -15.55
N GLN A 396 -19.14 -8.19 -14.97
CA GLN A 396 -18.09 -8.56 -14.02
C GLN A 396 -18.59 -8.27 -12.60
N PRO A 397 -17.93 -8.83 -11.56
CA PRO A 397 -18.38 -8.65 -10.19
C PRO A 397 -18.32 -7.21 -9.69
N THR A 398 -19.14 -6.92 -8.70
CA THR A 398 -19.34 -5.62 -8.06
C THR A 398 -19.43 -5.82 -6.54
N LEU A 399 -19.37 -4.74 -5.75
CA LEU A 399 -19.58 -4.83 -4.29
C LEU A 399 -20.96 -5.41 -3.94
N GLY A 400 -22.00 -5.11 -4.72
CA GLY A 400 -23.33 -5.70 -4.54
C GLY A 400 -23.35 -7.22 -4.73
N THR A 401 -22.66 -7.74 -5.76
CA THR A 401 -22.55 -9.21 -5.94
C THR A 401 -21.61 -9.84 -4.91
N ALA A 402 -20.57 -9.14 -4.44
CA ALA A 402 -19.68 -9.62 -3.38
C ALA A 402 -20.30 -9.59 -1.96
N HIS A 403 -21.47 -8.94 -1.83
CA HIS A 403 -22.32 -8.96 -0.65
C HIS A 403 -23.30 -10.16 -0.66
N GLU A 404 -23.82 -10.52 -1.84
CA GLU A 404 -24.73 -11.68 -2.01
C GLU A 404 -23.98 -13.02 -2.12
N ASP A 405 -22.86 -13.05 -2.84
CA ASP A 405 -22.02 -14.22 -3.12
C ASP A 405 -20.57 -14.04 -2.61
N ARG A 406 -19.86 -15.15 -2.36
CA ARG A 406 -18.41 -15.11 -2.05
C ARG A 406 -17.58 -14.91 -3.33
N VAL A 407 -17.46 -13.66 -3.75
CA VAL A 407 -16.56 -13.18 -4.81
C VAL A 407 -15.19 -12.82 -4.22
N ASP A 408 -14.10 -13.11 -4.93
CA ASP A 408 -12.76 -12.71 -4.50
C ASP A 408 -12.51 -11.21 -4.74
N ARG A 409 -11.80 -10.54 -3.81
CA ARG A 409 -11.55 -9.09 -3.84
C ARG A 409 -11.00 -8.61 -5.18
N SER A 410 -10.00 -9.33 -5.71
CA SER A 410 -9.34 -9.01 -6.96
C SER A 410 -10.26 -9.03 -8.20
N GLU A 411 -11.39 -9.75 -8.17
CA GLU A 411 -12.37 -9.69 -9.27
C GLU A 411 -13.25 -8.43 -9.23
N VAL A 412 -13.46 -7.86 -8.04
CA VAL A 412 -14.18 -6.58 -7.86
C VAL A 412 -13.24 -5.41 -8.14
N ASP A 413 -12.03 -5.41 -7.58
CA ASP A 413 -11.02 -4.37 -7.79
C ASP A 413 -10.62 -4.27 -9.28
N ALA A 414 -10.58 -5.39 -9.99
CA ALA A 414 -10.37 -5.41 -11.44
C ALA A 414 -11.47 -4.71 -12.26
N ASN A 415 -12.67 -4.51 -11.71
CA ASN A 415 -13.83 -3.90 -12.37
C ASN A 415 -14.19 -2.50 -11.81
N LEU A 416 -13.96 -2.25 -10.52
CA LEU A 416 -14.35 -1.03 -9.81
C LEU A 416 -13.47 0.17 -10.21
N ARG A 417 -14.11 1.32 -10.42
CA ARG A 417 -13.44 2.60 -10.75
C ARG A 417 -13.99 3.72 -9.88
N LEU A 418 -13.11 4.62 -9.45
CA LEU A 418 -13.49 5.90 -8.83
C LEU A 418 -13.32 7.00 -9.88
N GLU A 419 -14.43 7.38 -10.53
CA GLU A 419 -14.44 8.48 -11.51
C GLU A 419 -14.62 9.82 -10.79
N TYR A 420 -13.69 10.77 -10.98
CA TYR A 420 -13.88 12.14 -10.49
C TYR A 420 -14.64 13.01 -11.51
N HIS A 421 -15.36 14.02 -11.04
CA HIS A 421 -15.92 15.11 -11.84
C HIS A 421 -15.75 16.43 -11.07
N THR A 422 -15.20 17.44 -11.74
CA THR A 422 -14.92 18.77 -11.18
C THR A 422 -16.01 19.79 -11.54
N ARG A 423 -16.14 20.85 -10.73
CA ARG A 423 -16.91 22.06 -11.06
C ARG A 423 -16.10 23.11 -11.82
N PHE A 424 -14.79 22.91 -11.95
CA PHE A 424 -13.84 23.71 -12.74
C PHE A 424 -13.27 22.90 -13.92
N ASP A 425 -12.62 23.57 -14.86
CA ASP A 425 -11.88 22.96 -15.97
C ASP A 425 -10.56 22.36 -15.44
N ASP A 426 -10.43 21.04 -15.46
CA ASP A 426 -9.31 20.28 -14.91
C ASP A 426 -8.09 20.22 -15.86
N VAL A 427 -8.27 20.60 -17.13
CA VAL A 427 -7.25 20.47 -18.18
C VAL A 427 -6.06 21.41 -17.93
N GLY A 428 -5.01 20.86 -17.31
CA GLY A 428 -3.82 21.62 -16.91
C GLY A 428 -4.01 22.44 -15.63
N ALA A 429 -5.05 22.15 -14.85
CA ALA A 429 -5.24 22.71 -13.51
C ALA A 429 -4.23 22.13 -12.52
N THR A 430 -3.81 22.97 -11.56
CA THR A 430 -2.89 22.58 -10.48
C THR A 430 -3.48 22.85 -9.11
N VAL A 431 -2.93 22.15 -8.11
CA VAL A 431 -3.17 22.37 -6.69
C VAL A 431 -1.84 22.65 -6.02
N ASP A 432 -1.67 23.86 -5.52
CA ASP A 432 -0.40 24.34 -4.95
C ASP A 432 0.84 24.06 -5.84
N GLY A 433 0.64 24.08 -7.18
CA GLY A 433 1.64 23.75 -8.21
C GLY A 433 1.78 22.27 -8.62
N VAL A 434 1.13 21.33 -7.95
CA VAL A 434 1.06 19.90 -8.32
C VAL A 434 -0.09 19.67 -9.32
N PRO A 435 0.00 18.78 -10.33
CA PRO A 435 -1.14 18.47 -11.20
C PRO A 435 -2.39 18.04 -10.40
N PHE A 436 -3.56 18.58 -10.74
CA PHE A 436 -4.79 18.34 -9.95
C PHE A 436 -5.10 16.84 -9.73
N ALA A 437 -4.94 16.00 -10.75
CA ALA A 437 -5.23 14.57 -10.64
C ALA A 437 -4.31 13.84 -9.64
N GLU A 438 -3.04 14.25 -9.54
CA GLU A 438 -2.04 13.70 -8.61
C GLU A 438 -2.32 14.17 -7.18
N ALA A 439 -2.59 15.46 -7.00
CA ALA A 439 -3.02 16.03 -5.72
C ALA A 439 -4.36 15.47 -5.22
N LEU A 440 -5.26 15.06 -6.13
CA LEU A 440 -6.50 14.37 -5.80
C LEU A 440 -6.23 12.95 -5.30
N THR A 441 -5.42 12.14 -6.00
CA THR A 441 -5.13 10.75 -5.58
C THR A 441 -4.38 10.68 -4.25
N ASP A 442 -3.50 11.63 -3.97
CA ASP A 442 -2.72 11.69 -2.73
C ASP A 442 -3.53 12.23 -1.52
N SER A 443 -4.70 12.81 -1.77
CA SER A 443 -5.59 13.35 -0.72
C SER A 443 -6.06 12.25 0.24
N MET A 444 -6.23 12.60 1.53
CA MET A 444 -6.75 11.65 2.51
C MET A 444 -8.16 11.19 2.15
N GLU A 445 -8.94 12.08 1.54
CA GLU A 445 -10.29 11.89 1.01
C GLU A 445 -10.37 10.79 -0.06
N PHE A 446 -9.53 10.85 -1.09
CA PHE A 446 -9.55 9.87 -2.18
C PHE A 446 -9.12 8.49 -1.68
N ARG A 447 -7.97 8.42 -0.99
CA ARG A 447 -7.46 7.15 -0.43
C ARG A 447 -8.43 6.54 0.58
N PHE A 448 -9.16 7.36 1.35
CA PHE A 448 -10.21 6.87 2.26
C PHE A 448 -11.36 6.21 1.50
N LEU A 449 -11.81 6.78 0.38
CA LEU A 449 -12.87 6.17 -0.44
C LEU A 449 -12.38 4.89 -1.14
N GLU A 450 -11.15 4.89 -1.62
CA GLU A 450 -10.49 3.70 -2.18
C GLU A 450 -10.43 2.57 -1.15
N TRP A 451 -9.94 2.85 0.06
CA TRP A 451 -9.94 1.89 1.17
C TRP A 451 -11.35 1.41 1.56
N LEU A 452 -12.30 2.34 1.68
CA LEU A 452 -13.70 2.04 2.02
C LEU A 452 -14.36 1.08 1.03
N THR A 453 -14.00 1.17 -0.26
CA THR A 453 -14.61 0.39 -1.35
C THR A 453 -13.81 -0.83 -1.78
N THR A 454 -12.50 -0.88 -1.55
CA THR A 454 -11.63 -2.02 -1.95
C THR A 454 -11.14 -2.87 -0.78
N GLU A 455 -11.14 -2.34 0.46
CA GLU A 455 -10.53 -3.03 1.61
C GLU A 455 -11.55 -3.26 2.73
N LEU A 456 -12.09 -2.20 3.33
CA LEU A 456 -12.95 -2.29 4.52
C LEU A 456 -14.16 -3.22 4.30
N PHE A 457 -14.74 -3.19 3.11
CA PHE A 457 -15.81 -4.11 2.72
C PHE A 457 -15.41 -5.58 2.90
N PHE A 458 -14.23 -5.96 2.43
CA PHE A 458 -13.71 -7.33 2.53
C PHE A 458 -13.22 -7.65 3.94
N GLU A 459 -12.62 -6.70 4.67
CA GLU A 459 -12.29 -6.85 6.08
C GLU A 459 -13.53 -7.20 6.93
N ILE A 460 -14.62 -6.44 6.80
CA ILE A 460 -15.89 -6.67 7.52
C ILE A 460 -16.47 -8.06 7.20
N ARG A 461 -16.35 -8.50 5.94
CA ARG A 461 -16.83 -9.82 5.49
C ARG A 461 -15.98 -10.95 6.05
N ASP A 462 -14.66 -10.87 5.92
CA ASP A 462 -13.76 -12.00 6.16
C ASP A 462 -13.32 -12.12 7.63
N THR A 463 -13.42 -11.04 8.43
CA THR A 463 -13.47 -11.12 9.91
C THR A 463 -14.82 -11.67 10.44
N GLY A 464 -15.81 -11.88 9.57
CA GLY A 464 -17.11 -12.43 9.92
C GLY A 464 -18.05 -11.45 10.63
N ARG A 465 -17.82 -10.14 10.47
CA ARG A 465 -18.52 -9.07 11.19
C ARG A 465 -19.67 -8.42 10.42
N ALA A 466 -19.97 -8.89 9.21
CA ALA A 466 -21.10 -8.43 8.39
C ALA A 466 -22.42 -8.33 9.18
N ASP A 467 -22.80 -9.33 10.00
CA ASP A 467 -24.00 -9.27 10.85
C ASP A 467 -23.94 -8.16 11.94
N GLY A 468 -22.74 -7.87 12.44
CA GLY A 468 -22.48 -6.89 13.52
C GLY A 468 -22.31 -5.45 13.04
N LEU A 469 -22.13 -5.27 11.73
CA LEU A 469 -21.93 -4.01 11.00
C LEU A 469 -22.87 -3.91 9.77
N ALA A 470 -24.00 -4.63 9.78
CA ALA A 470 -24.81 -4.89 8.59
C ALA A 470 -25.24 -3.63 7.84
N ASP A 471 -25.59 -2.57 8.57
CA ASP A 471 -26.07 -1.33 7.99
C ASP A 471 -24.94 -0.61 7.22
N LEU A 472 -23.71 -0.62 7.75
CA LEU A 472 -22.49 -0.14 7.08
C LEU A 472 -22.10 -1.04 5.89
N TYR A 473 -22.19 -2.36 6.06
CA TYR A 473 -21.83 -3.34 5.03
C TYR A 473 -22.74 -3.27 3.81
N GLU A 474 -24.07 -3.12 4.00
CA GLU A 474 -25.01 -2.80 2.91
C GLU A 474 -24.71 -1.40 2.33
N GLY A 475 -24.49 -0.40 3.20
CA GLY A 475 -24.25 0.99 2.83
C GLY A 475 -23.12 1.16 1.82
N ILE A 476 -21.98 0.50 2.04
CA ILE A 476 -20.81 0.55 1.11
C ILE A 476 -21.20 0.09 -0.31
N THR A 477 -22.05 -0.94 -0.45
CA THR A 477 -22.49 -1.43 -1.78
C THR A 477 -23.40 -0.46 -2.52
N ARG A 478 -24.04 0.48 -1.81
CA ARG A 478 -25.05 1.39 -2.32
C ARG A 478 -24.52 2.78 -2.70
N ILE A 479 -23.27 3.09 -2.36
CA ILE A 479 -22.60 4.35 -2.73
C ILE A 479 -22.62 4.53 -4.26
N ASP A 480 -23.01 5.71 -4.72
CA ASP A 480 -22.94 6.09 -6.15
C ASP A 480 -22.16 7.38 -6.35
N ARG A 481 -22.50 8.44 -5.61
CA ARG A 481 -21.82 9.74 -5.58
C ARG A 481 -21.17 9.93 -4.22
N VAL A 482 -19.98 10.52 -4.22
CA VAL A 482 -19.31 11.00 -3.02
C VAL A 482 -18.94 12.47 -3.25
N GLU A 483 -19.27 13.32 -2.30
CA GLU A 483 -18.89 14.74 -2.29
C GLU A 483 -17.77 14.92 -1.27
N LEU A 484 -16.74 15.67 -1.65
CA LEU A 484 -15.60 15.95 -0.78
C LEU A 484 -15.78 17.35 -0.17
N ARG A 485 -15.44 17.51 1.11
CA ARG A 485 -15.54 18.76 1.89
C ARG A 485 -16.88 19.48 1.66
N SER A 486 -17.98 18.77 1.90
CA SER A 486 -19.36 19.20 1.62
C SER A 486 -20.12 19.59 2.90
N GLU A 487 -21.15 20.41 2.75
CA GLU A 487 -22.04 20.87 3.83
C GLU A 487 -23.43 20.23 3.71
N LEU A 488 -23.92 19.63 4.80
CA LEU A 488 -25.24 18.99 4.85
C LEU A 488 -26.23 19.83 5.65
N SER A 489 -27.36 20.14 5.03
CA SER A 489 -28.53 20.73 5.71
C SER A 489 -29.13 19.74 6.71
N ILE A 490 -28.98 20.04 8.00
CA ILE A 490 -29.65 19.32 9.10
C ILE A 490 -30.95 20.02 9.52
N GLY A 491 -31.01 21.34 9.38
CA GLY A 491 -32.21 22.12 9.65
C GLY A 491 -33.25 22.09 8.53
N ALA A 492 -34.40 22.71 8.81
CA ALA A 492 -35.27 23.22 7.76
C ALA A 492 -34.80 24.63 7.34
N ASP A 493 -35.16 25.07 6.13
CA ASP A 493 -34.87 26.43 5.68
C ASP A 493 -35.65 27.45 6.53
N THR A 494 -34.94 28.42 7.13
CA THR A 494 -35.52 29.53 7.92
C THR A 494 -35.18 30.88 7.30
N GLU A 495 -35.78 31.96 7.81
CA GLU A 495 -35.44 33.33 7.37
C GLU A 495 -33.99 33.73 7.68
N ASP A 496 -33.37 33.10 8.70
CA ASP A 496 -31.95 33.27 9.04
C ASP A 496 -31.02 32.33 8.24
N GLY A 497 -31.59 31.44 7.40
CA GLY A 497 -30.88 30.45 6.60
C GLY A 497 -31.21 29.00 6.97
N THR A 498 -30.49 28.06 6.37
CA THR A 498 -30.57 26.61 6.66
C THR A 498 -29.40 26.23 7.57
N GLU A 499 -29.66 25.48 8.64
CA GLU A 499 -28.60 24.98 9.53
C GLU A 499 -27.81 23.86 8.84
N THR A 500 -26.50 24.04 8.66
CA THR A 500 -25.59 23.09 8.00
C THR A 500 -24.47 22.58 8.93
N VAL A 501 -23.99 21.37 8.66
CA VAL A 501 -22.78 20.76 9.24
C VAL A 501 -21.84 20.31 8.14
N ALA A 502 -20.52 20.43 8.35
CA ALA A 502 -19.52 20.12 7.34
C ALA A 502 -18.84 18.76 7.58
N PHE A 503 -18.60 18.01 6.50
CA PHE A 503 -17.86 16.75 6.53
C PHE A 503 -16.85 16.69 5.38
N ASP A 504 -15.68 16.11 5.65
CA ASP A 504 -14.60 16.00 4.65
C ASP A 504 -14.95 15.02 3.52
N VAL A 505 -15.79 14.01 3.80
CA VAL A 505 -16.34 13.07 2.81
C VAL A 505 -17.79 12.76 3.12
N VAL A 506 -18.66 12.80 2.11
CA VAL A 506 -20.07 12.40 2.21
C VAL A 506 -20.45 11.49 1.05
N ALA A 507 -20.82 10.25 1.37
CA ALA A 507 -21.24 9.24 0.41
C ALA A 507 -22.77 9.15 0.33
N TYR A 508 -23.30 9.25 -0.88
CA TYR A 508 -24.72 9.23 -1.22
C TYR A 508 -25.10 8.02 -2.07
N ASP A 509 -26.34 7.57 -1.91
CA ASP A 509 -26.93 6.57 -2.81
C ASP A 509 -27.49 7.20 -4.11
N LYS A 510 -28.00 6.33 -4.99
CA LYS A 510 -28.57 6.71 -6.30
C LYS A 510 -29.83 7.59 -6.24
N MET A 511 -30.44 7.73 -5.06
CA MET A 511 -31.56 8.63 -4.80
C MET A 511 -31.12 9.96 -4.18
N GLY A 512 -29.84 10.09 -3.81
CA GLY A 512 -29.27 11.27 -3.18
C GLY A 512 -29.43 11.30 -1.66
N HIS A 513 -29.70 10.15 -1.02
CA HIS A 513 -29.74 10.06 0.43
C HIS A 513 -28.31 9.81 0.96
N PRO A 514 -27.83 10.54 1.99
CA PRO A 514 -26.51 10.31 2.57
C PRO A 514 -26.51 8.99 3.33
N LEU A 515 -25.64 8.07 2.93
CA LEU A 515 -25.42 6.78 3.58
C LEU A 515 -24.32 6.85 4.63
N LEU A 516 -23.33 7.70 4.39
CA LEU A 516 -22.04 7.69 5.07
C LEU A 516 -21.47 9.09 5.13
N VAL A 517 -21.02 9.51 6.31
CA VAL A 517 -20.25 10.74 6.53
C VAL A 517 -18.89 10.40 7.13
N ALA A 518 -17.84 11.15 6.78
CA ALA A 518 -16.55 11.03 7.44
C ALA A 518 -15.93 12.39 7.77
N ALA A 519 -15.33 12.47 8.96
CA ALA A 519 -14.46 13.55 9.37
C ALA A 519 -13.01 13.05 9.36
N LEU A 520 -12.15 13.74 8.60
CA LEU A 520 -10.77 13.34 8.37
C LEU A 520 -9.82 14.25 9.17
N ASN A 521 -8.88 13.62 9.86
CA ASN A 521 -7.77 14.29 10.52
C ASN A 521 -6.48 14.03 9.74
N ASP A 522 -6.33 14.76 8.63
CA ASP A 522 -5.06 14.92 7.93
C ASP A 522 -4.17 15.91 8.68
N SER A 523 -3.79 15.55 9.91
CA SER A 523 -2.85 16.29 10.72
C SER A 523 -2.09 15.35 11.65
N ARG A 524 -0.97 15.84 12.20
CA ARG A 524 -0.18 15.11 13.21
C ARG A 524 -0.76 15.26 14.63
N GLU A 525 -1.67 16.21 14.85
CA GLU A 525 -2.36 16.37 16.12
C GLU A 525 -3.36 15.21 16.33
N PRO A 526 -3.49 14.64 17.54
CA PRO A 526 -4.41 13.54 17.78
C PRO A 526 -5.88 13.99 17.76
N VAL A 527 -6.80 13.06 17.54
CA VAL A 527 -8.24 13.34 17.68
C VAL A 527 -8.60 13.38 19.16
N SER A 528 -8.93 14.57 19.65
CA SER A 528 -9.32 14.81 21.03
C SER A 528 -10.77 14.44 21.33
N ARG A 529 -11.10 14.34 22.62
CA ARG A 529 -12.47 14.09 23.11
C ARG A 529 -13.46 15.10 22.52
N ASP A 530 -13.19 16.39 22.68
CA ASP A 530 -14.05 17.49 22.22
C ASP A 530 -14.33 17.43 20.70
N ARG A 531 -13.33 17.06 19.89
CA ARG A 531 -13.50 16.94 18.43
C ARG A 531 -14.42 15.77 18.07
N LEU A 532 -14.29 14.64 18.75
CA LEU A 532 -15.16 13.48 18.50
C LEU A 532 -16.57 13.68 19.06
N GLU A 533 -16.74 14.38 20.18
CA GLU A 533 -18.06 14.77 20.69
C GLU A 533 -18.80 15.71 19.72
N SER A 534 -18.10 16.64 19.06
CA SER A 534 -18.68 17.43 17.97
C SER A 534 -19.14 16.53 16.84
N VAL A 535 -18.24 15.76 16.22
CA VAL A 535 -18.56 14.93 15.04
C VAL A 535 -19.69 13.91 15.33
N ALA A 536 -19.74 13.34 16.53
CA ALA A 536 -20.83 12.45 16.93
C ALA A 536 -22.19 13.18 17.10
N THR A 537 -22.17 14.46 17.48
CA THR A 537 -23.34 15.34 17.55
C THR A 537 -23.80 15.74 16.14
N ASP A 538 -22.86 16.16 15.30
CA ASP A 538 -23.11 16.56 13.91
C ASP A 538 -23.68 15.40 13.09
N ALA A 539 -23.11 14.19 13.25
CA ALA A 539 -23.63 12.97 12.62
C ALA A 539 -24.99 12.51 13.18
N ALA A 540 -25.29 12.78 14.46
CA ALA A 540 -26.61 12.51 15.02
C ALA A 540 -27.69 13.44 14.42
N ALA A 541 -27.36 14.72 14.20
CA ALA A 541 -28.26 15.64 13.52
C ALA A 541 -28.51 15.24 12.05
N VAL A 542 -27.49 14.72 11.35
CA VAL A 542 -27.66 14.12 10.01
C VAL A 542 -28.57 12.89 10.09
N ALA A 543 -28.38 11.98 11.05
CA ALA A 543 -29.19 10.76 11.18
C ALA A 543 -30.66 11.04 11.52
N ASP A 544 -30.95 11.99 12.41
CA ASP A 544 -32.31 12.46 12.72
C ASP A 544 -33.03 13.02 11.47
N ARG A 545 -32.27 13.60 10.53
CA ARG A 545 -32.76 14.17 9.27
C ARG A 545 -32.82 13.16 8.11
N HIS A 546 -31.94 12.16 8.13
CA HIS A 546 -31.71 11.16 7.09
C HIS A 546 -31.56 9.76 7.73
N PRO A 547 -32.66 9.01 7.91
CA PRO A 547 -32.64 7.68 8.54
C PRO A 547 -31.93 6.60 7.71
N GLU A 548 -31.50 6.92 6.49
CA GLU A 548 -30.61 6.11 5.66
C GLU A 548 -29.12 6.17 6.05
N LEU A 549 -28.72 7.03 6.99
CA LEU A 549 -27.33 7.13 7.44
C LEU A 549 -26.89 5.85 8.17
N ALA A 550 -26.11 5.03 7.48
CA ALA A 550 -25.58 3.77 7.99
C ALA A 550 -24.44 3.98 9.00
N ALA A 551 -23.55 4.94 8.75
CA ALA A 551 -22.37 5.16 9.57
C ALA A 551 -21.79 6.58 9.51
N ALA A 552 -21.06 6.93 10.56
CA ALA A 552 -20.15 8.07 10.61
C ALA A 552 -18.75 7.56 10.96
N LEU A 553 -17.76 7.90 10.15
CA LEU A 553 -16.36 7.55 10.39
C LEU A 553 -15.56 8.77 10.86
N VAL A 554 -14.71 8.58 11.86
CA VAL A 554 -13.63 9.53 12.15
C VAL A 554 -12.31 8.83 11.85
N VAL A 555 -11.50 9.45 11.00
CA VAL A 555 -10.27 8.86 10.48
C VAL A 555 -9.10 9.78 10.76
N THR A 556 -7.94 9.25 11.16
CA THR A 556 -6.78 10.06 11.56
C THR A 556 -5.48 9.55 10.95
N ARG A 557 -4.57 10.45 10.55
CA ARG A 557 -3.15 10.13 10.26
C ARG A 557 -2.25 10.19 11.52
N SER A 558 -2.87 10.44 12.68
CA SER A 558 -2.26 10.39 14.02
C SER A 558 -2.97 9.30 14.82
N TYR A 559 -3.27 9.52 16.10
CA TYR A 559 -4.00 8.59 16.98
C TYR A 559 -5.25 9.24 17.61
N PHE A 560 -6.06 8.45 18.29
CA PHE A 560 -7.16 8.93 19.13
C PHE A 560 -6.70 9.13 20.58
N GLU A 561 -7.00 10.28 21.18
CA GLU A 561 -6.75 10.47 22.61
C GLU A 561 -7.61 9.48 23.44
N PRO A 562 -7.15 9.04 24.63
CA PRO A 562 -7.94 8.13 25.47
C PRO A 562 -9.35 8.64 25.77
N GLY A 563 -9.52 9.96 25.94
CA GLY A 563 -10.82 10.60 26.13
C GLY A 563 -11.73 10.57 24.91
N ALA A 564 -11.20 10.40 23.69
CA ALA A 564 -12.01 10.18 22.49
C ALA A 564 -12.55 8.73 22.47
N LEU A 565 -11.73 7.74 22.83
CA LEU A 565 -12.18 6.35 22.95
C LEU A 565 -13.33 6.19 23.97
N GLU A 566 -13.30 6.96 25.07
CA GLU A 566 -14.41 7.06 26.03
C GLU A 566 -15.74 7.52 25.39
N VAL A 567 -15.72 8.42 24.40
CA VAL A 567 -16.94 8.91 23.73
C VAL A 567 -17.67 7.76 23.03
N VAL A 568 -16.94 6.89 22.32
CA VAL A 568 -17.55 5.76 21.61
C VAL A 568 -18.05 4.71 22.60
N GLU A 569 -17.35 4.50 23.72
CA GLU A 569 -17.87 3.68 24.81
C GLU A 569 -19.17 4.26 25.40
N GLU A 570 -19.26 5.56 25.63
CA GLU A 570 -20.45 6.20 26.22
C GLU A 570 -21.64 6.22 25.25
N ALA A 571 -21.40 6.48 23.96
CA ALA A 571 -22.39 6.43 22.89
C ALA A 571 -22.98 5.02 22.69
N THR A 572 -22.13 3.98 22.77
CA THR A 572 -22.55 2.57 22.63
C THR A 572 -23.14 1.96 23.90
N LYS A 573 -22.79 2.45 25.10
CA LYS A 573 -23.28 1.91 26.40
C LYS A 573 -24.53 2.59 26.95
N SER A 574 -24.86 3.82 26.53
CA SER A 574 -25.94 4.62 27.15
C SER A 574 -27.37 4.11 26.92
N GLY A 575 -27.60 3.22 25.95
CA GLY A 575 -28.92 2.66 25.63
C GLY A 575 -29.39 1.55 26.58
N PHE A 576 -30.11 1.92 27.66
CA PHE A 576 -30.54 1.03 28.77
C PHE A 576 -31.39 -0.21 28.40
N LEU A 577 -31.78 -0.39 27.13
CA LEU A 577 -32.57 -1.52 26.62
C LEU A 577 -32.14 -2.05 25.24
N SER A 578 -30.94 -1.71 24.75
CA SER A 578 -30.46 -2.24 23.47
C SER A 578 -30.21 -3.76 23.54
N ARG A 579 -30.73 -4.49 22.55
CA ARG A 579 -30.73 -5.98 22.53
C ARG A 579 -30.33 -6.56 21.18
N GLY A 580 -29.64 -5.77 20.36
CA GLY A 580 -29.03 -6.19 19.11
C GLY A 580 -27.56 -6.55 19.29
N SER A 581 -27.03 -7.40 18.42
CA SER A 581 -25.63 -7.87 18.40
C SER A 581 -24.68 -6.98 17.59
N ARG A 582 -24.98 -5.67 17.49
CA ARG A 582 -24.20 -4.71 16.69
C ARG A 582 -23.02 -4.15 17.49
N LEU A 583 -21.88 -3.96 16.82
CA LEU A 583 -20.58 -3.76 17.48
C LEU A 583 -20.25 -2.30 17.85
N SER A 584 -20.78 -1.32 17.10
CA SER A 584 -20.42 0.12 17.22
C SER A 584 -21.61 1.07 17.10
N TYR A 585 -22.81 0.60 17.44
CA TYR A 585 -24.07 1.26 17.12
C TYR A 585 -24.43 2.38 18.13
N VAL A 586 -24.67 3.59 17.64
CA VAL A 586 -25.10 4.74 18.47
C VAL A 586 -26.60 4.62 18.75
N ASN A 587 -26.93 4.02 19.89
CA ASN A 587 -28.29 3.55 20.21
C ASN A 587 -29.41 4.61 20.17
N ASN A 588 -29.09 5.90 20.22
CA ASN A 588 -30.07 6.99 20.17
C ASN A 588 -30.32 7.54 18.76
N ALA A 589 -29.34 7.43 17.86
CA ALA A 589 -29.35 8.05 16.53
C ALA A 589 -29.39 7.04 15.36
N GLY A 590 -29.07 5.77 15.61
CA GLY A 590 -29.34 4.68 14.65
C GLY A 590 -28.25 4.37 13.64
N TYR A 591 -27.07 5.00 13.74
CA TYR A 591 -25.92 4.78 12.86
C TYR A 591 -24.74 4.09 13.59
N HIS A 592 -23.78 3.56 12.82
CA HIS A 592 -22.50 3.05 13.34
C HIS A 592 -21.47 4.18 13.48
N LEU A 593 -20.99 4.46 14.70
CA LEU A 593 -19.84 5.36 14.91
C LEU A 593 -18.56 4.53 14.89
N CYS A 594 -17.75 4.72 13.86
CA CYS A 594 -16.51 3.96 13.68
C CYS A 594 -15.27 4.88 13.68
N LEU A 595 -14.17 4.37 14.23
CA LEU A 595 -12.88 5.06 14.28
C LEU A 595 -11.85 4.30 13.44
N ALA A 596 -11.06 5.01 12.65
CA ALA A 596 -10.00 4.43 11.83
C ALA A 596 -8.69 5.23 11.91
N GLU A 597 -7.57 4.53 11.80
CA GLU A 597 -6.22 5.10 11.79
C GLU A 597 -5.55 4.79 10.45
N SER A 598 -4.92 5.79 9.82
CA SER A 598 -4.00 5.57 8.70
C SER A 598 -2.66 5.15 9.27
N ARG A 599 -2.24 3.92 8.97
CA ARG A 599 -0.95 3.34 9.33
C ARG A 599 -0.10 3.16 8.06
N SER A 600 1.06 2.54 8.16
CA SER A 600 1.95 2.26 7.02
C SER A 600 1.33 1.29 6.00
N GLU A 601 0.53 0.33 6.46
CA GLU A 601 -0.11 -0.70 5.61
C GLU A 601 -1.40 -0.22 4.90
N GLY A 602 -1.96 0.94 5.27
CA GLY A 602 -3.24 1.41 4.76
C GLY A 602 -4.05 2.18 5.82
N PHE A 603 -5.37 2.10 5.77
CA PHE A 603 -6.22 2.49 6.91
C PHE A 603 -6.70 1.24 7.65
N HIS A 604 -6.92 1.36 8.96
CA HIS A 604 -7.38 0.24 9.78
C HIS A 604 -8.49 0.67 10.75
N LEU A 605 -9.59 -0.09 10.80
CA LEU A 605 -10.77 0.21 11.62
C LEU A 605 -10.52 -0.15 13.10
N THR A 606 -10.04 0.84 13.86
CA THR A 606 -9.68 0.69 15.28
C THR A 606 -10.90 0.56 16.20
N VAL A 607 -12.04 1.16 15.84
CA VAL A 607 -13.32 0.90 16.53
C VAL A 607 -14.44 0.67 15.50
N PRO A 608 -15.13 -0.48 15.51
CA PRO A 608 -14.85 -1.67 16.33
C PRO A 608 -13.74 -2.52 15.70
N GLU A 609 -12.51 -2.45 16.25
CA GLU A 609 -11.33 -3.32 16.00
C GLU A 609 -11.71 -4.64 15.31
N LEU A 610 -11.47 -4.77 13.99
CA LEU A 610 -11.99 -5.88 13.14
C LEU A 610 -11.28 -7.23 13.35
#